data_AF-A0A7Z9PPJ8-F1
#
_entry.id   AF-A0A7Z9PPJ8-F1
#
_cell.length_a   1.000
_cell.length_b   1.000
_cell.length_c   1.000
_cell.angle_alpha   90.00
_cell.angle_beta   90.00
_cell.angle_gamma   90.00
#
_symmetry.space_group_name_H-M   'P 1'
#
loop_
_entity.id
_entity.type
_entity.pdbx_description
1 polymer ?
#
loop_
_entity_poly.entity_id
_entity_poly.type
_entity_poly.pdbx_seq_one_letter_code
_entity_poly.pdbx_strand_id
1 'polypeptide(L)'
;MRSFLIAVMLLIFAGPLLAEERPLGMTEQGLYNYLMGEKAPATSGEPGLTHEKVVETESAEGETYKTTYLKLSYQGKPVGKARLDDTGVIDELIIESPLVRHEAGYGVGTEWREAARSFPGGELIYTYVSDSLFAQSEYLEGLQLHLDKSDYQGKKPLDGEFQKIPESELKPTAKIKKIRLYR
;
A
#
# COMPACT_ATOMS: atom_id res chain seq x y z
N MET A 1 -57.39 39.44 25.12
CA MET A 1 -56.61 38.89 23.99
C MET A 1 -55.34 39.70 23.83
N ARG A 2 -54.20 39.19 24.29
CA ARG A 2 -52.86 39.72 23.95
C ARG A 2 -51.96 38.51 23.71
N SER A 3 -51.53 38.38 22.47
CA SER A 3 -50.88 37.21 21.91
C SER A 3 -49.47 37.01 22.45
N PHE A 4 -49.17 35.77 22.83
CA PHE A 4 -47.82 35.26 23.13
C PHE A 4 -47.02 35.19 21.83
N LEU A 5 -45.85 35.84 21.76
CA LEU A 5 -44.86 35.62 20.71
C LEU A 5 -43.76 34.71 21.28
N ILE A 6 -43.73 33.45 20.87
CA ILE A 6 -42.61 32.54 21.14
C ILE A 6 -41.69 32.61 19.92
N ALA A 7 -40.54 33.25 20.06
CA ALA A 7 -39.47 33.18 19.06
C ALA A 7 -38.66 31.90 19.31
N VAL A 8 -38.85 30.89 18.47
CA VAL A 8 -37.99 29.71 18.42
C VAL A 8 -36.80 30.06 17.53
N MET A 9 -35.65 30.34 18.16
CA MET A 9 -34.38 30.53 17.46
C MET A 9 -33.80 29.14 17.16
N LEU A 10 -33.98 28.67 15.91
CA LEU A 10 -33.32 27.48 15.41
C LEU A 10 -31.84 27.79 15.19
N LEU A 11 -31.01 27.45 16.17
CA LEU A 11 -29.56 27.34 15.99
C LEU A 11 -29.27 26.11 15.14
N ILE A 12 -29.08 26.31 13.84
CA ILE A 12 -28.50 25.29 12.96
C ILE A 12 -27.00 25.24 13.31
N PHE A 13 -26.63 24.28 14.14
CA PHE A 13 -25.23 23.85 14.25
C PHE A 13 -24.84 23.17 12.94
N ALA A 14 -24.33 23.95 11.99
CA ALA A 14 -23.51 23.42 10.90
C ALA A 14 -22.16 23.02 11.50
N GLY A 15 -22.10 21.83 12.11
CA GLY A 15 -20.81 21.20 12.37
C GLY A 15 -20.09 21.03 11.03
N PRO A 16 -18.75 21.21 10.95
CA PRO A 16 -18.02 20.88 9.75
C PRO A 16 -18.31 19.41 9.44
N LEU A 17 -18.93 19.18 8.29
CA LEU A 17 -19.00 17.86 7.67
C LEU A 17 -17.53 17.44 7.51
N LEU A 18 -17.01 16.62 8.42
CA LEU A 18 -15.72 15.98 8.24
C LEU A 18 -15.86 15.21 6.93
N ALA A 19 -15.24 15.72 5.87
CA ALA A 19 -15.16 15.01 4.62
C ALA A 19 -14.53 13.66 4.97
N GLU A 20 -15.31 12.57 4.83
CA GLU A 20 -14.74 11.24 4.96
C GLU A 20 -13.54 11.17 4.02
N GLU A 21 -12.35 10.95 4.59
CA GLU A 21 -11.13 10.73 3.82
C GLU A 21 -11.39 9.52 2.92
N ARG A 22 -11.74 9.76 1.65
CA ARG A 22 -11.92 8.69 0.68
C ARG A 22 -10.55 8.04 0.48
N PRO A 23 -10.47 6.70 0.53
CA PRO A 23 -9.21 6.04 0.25
C PRO A 23 -8.78 6.34 -1.19
N LEU A 24 -7.47 6.49 -1.37
CA LEU A 24 -6.83 6.58 -2.67
C LEU A 24 -6.95 5.23 -3.39
N GLY A 25 -7.37 5.26 -4.66
CA GLY A 25 -7.46 4.06 -5.49
C GLY A 25 -6.13 3.72 -6.16
N MET A 26 -5.75 2.45 -6.18
CA MET A 26 -4.65 1.92 -6.99
C MET A 26 -5.09 0.71 -7.82
N THR A 27 -4.33 0.42 -8.87
CA THR A 27 -4.47 -0.79 -9.71
C THR A 27 -3.11 -1.49 -9.80
N GLU A 28 -3.03 -2.58 -10.57
CA GLU A 28 -1.78 -3.27 -10.87
C GLU A 28 -0.81 -2.39 -11.69
N GLN A 29 -1.34 -1.35 -12.34
CA GLN A 29 -0.53 -0.41 -13.10
C GLN A 29 0.09 0.68 -12.24
N GLY A 30 -0.39 0.91 -11.02
CA GLY A 30 0.17 1.92 -10.10
C GLY A 30 -0.88 2.72 -9.33
N LEU A 31 -0.48 3.92 -8.92
CA LEU A 31 -1.28 4.84 -8.10
C LEU A 31 -1.51 6.13 -8.87
N TYR A 32 -2.72 6.37 -9.38
CA TYR A 32 -3.06 7.51 -10.23
C TYR A 32 -2.09 7.69 -11.41
N ASN A 33 -1.34 8.79 -11.47
CA ASN A 33 -0.36 9.06 -12.52
C ASN A 33 1.06 8.59 -12.17
N TYR A 34 1.25 7.89 -11.06
CA TYR A 34 2.49 7.16 -10.74
C TYR A 34 2.35 5.73 -11.25
N LEU A 35 2.55 5.56 -12.56
CA LEU A 35 2.33 4.30 -13.26
C LEU A 35 3.65 3.55 -13.50
N MET A 36 3.60 2.22 -13.34
CA MET A 36 4.73 1.33 -13.54
C MET A 36 5.24 1.38 -15.00
N GLY A 37 6.53 1.59 -15.17
CA GLY A 37 7.21 1.72 -16.47
C GLY A 37 6.98 3.05 -17.18
N GLU A 38 6.34 4.02 -16.53
CA GLU A 38 6.18 5.38 -17.05
C GLU A 38 7.15 6.35 -16.36
N LYS A 39 7.43 7.47 -17.04
CA LYS A 39 8.19 8.55 -16.40
C LYS A 39 7.42 9.11 -15.21
N ALA A 40 8.16 9.34 -14.11
CA ALA A 40 7.63 10.04 -12.96
C ALA A 40 6.97 11.37 -13.36
N PRO A 41 5.72 11.63 -12.92
CA PRO A 41 5.07 12.89 -13.22
C PRO A 41 5.71 14.02 -12.41
N ALA A 42 5.76 15.24 -12.95
CA ALA A 42 6.27 16.41 -12.22
C ALA A 42 5.37 16.80 -11.03
N THR A 43 4.07 16.53 -11.13
CA THR A 43 3.06 16.77 -10.09
C THR A 43 2.06 15.63 -10.06
N SER A 44 1.44 15.36 -8.92
CA SER A 44 0.33 14.39 -8.89
C SER A 44 -0.89 14.92 -9.65
N GLY A 45 -1.64 14.00 -10.26
CA GLY A 45 -2.97 14.26 -10.82
C GLY A 45 -4.09 14.24 -9.78
N GLU A 46 -3.84 13.73 -8.56
CA GLU A 46 -4.83 13.64 -7.48
C GLU A 46 -4.64 14.78 -6.47
N PRO A 47 -5.67 15.61 -6.21
CA PRO A 47 -5.58 16.68 -5.21
C PRO A 47 -5.18 16.17 -3.83
N GLY A 48 -4.12 16.74 -3.28
CA GLY A 48 -3.60 16.36 -1.95
C GLY A 48 -2.57 15.23 -1.98
N LEU A 49 -2.42 14.50 -3.09
CA LEU A 49 -1.28 13.60 -3.29
C LEU A 49 -0.07 14.41 -3.76
N THR A 50 1.05 14.24 -3.08
CA THR A 50 2.29 14.99 -3.30
C THR A 50 3.47 14.02 -3.26
N HIS A 51 4.60 14.43 -3.81
CA HIS A 51 5.83 13.68 -3.70
C HIS A 51 7.05 14.56 -3.42
N GLU A 52 8.04 13.97 -2.77
CA GLU A 52 9.38 14.54 -2.61
C GLU A 52 10.39 13.59 -3.23
N LYS A 53 11.26 14.11 -4.09
CA LYS A 53 12.36 13.34 -4.66
C LYS A 53 13.52 13.27 -3.66
N VAL A 54 13.93 12.06 -3.32
CA VAL A 54 15.05 11.79 -2.42
C VAL A 54 16.02 10.80 -3.05
N VAL A 55 17.28 10.86 -2.64
CA VAL A 55 18.29 9.85 -2.99
C VAL A 55 18.69 9.13 -1.71
N GLU A 56 18.40 7.83 -1.66
CA GLU A 56 18.75 6.97 -0.54
C GLU A 56 20.00 6.17 -0.89
N THR A 57 20.82 5.88 0.11
CA THR A 57 22.02 5.05 -0.04
C THR A 57 21.71 3.70 0.57
N GLU A 58 21.74 2.66 -0.25
CA GLU A 58 21.39 1.30 0.14
C GLU A 58 22.62 0.41 0.07
N SER A 59 22.77 -0.49 1.04
CA SER A 59 23.84 -1.47 1.05
C SER A 59 23.27 -2.86 0.82
N ALA A 60 23.70 -3.52 -0.24
CA ALA A 60 23.34 -4.89 -0.57
C ALA A 60 24.60 -5.65 -1.00
N GLU A 61 24.77 -6.88 -0.51
CA GLU A 61 25.90 -7.75 -0.86
C GLU A 61 27.30 -7.13 -0.64
N GLY A 62 27.41 -6.17 0.29
CA GLY A 62 28.67 -5.46 0.57
C GLY A 62 28.97 -4.30 -0.38
N GLU A 63 28.14 -4.06 -1.38
CA GLU A 63 28.19 -2.89 -2.25
C GLU A 63 27.20 -1.81 -1.79
N THR A 64 27.44 -0.58 -2.22
CA THR A 64 26.61 0.58 -1.89
C THR A 64 26.08 1.21 -3.15
N TYR A 65 24.75 1.33 -3.23
CA TYR A 65 24.04 1.86 -4.38
C TYR A 65 23.29 3.12 -3.97
N LYS A 66 23.17 4.06 -4.91
CA LYS A 66 22.31 5.22 -4.76
C LYS A 66 21.01 4.97 -5.48
N THR A 67 19.92 4.92 -4.73
CA THR A 67 18.60 4.67 -5.26
C THR A 67 17.79 5.95 -5.18
N THR A 68 17.19 6.33 -6.30
CA THR A 68 16.31 7.51 -6.36
C THR A 68 14.88 7.10 -6.04
N TYR A 69 14.27 7.78 -5.07
CA TYR A 69 12.88 7.55 -4.68
C TYR A 69 12.04 8.83 -4.80
N LEU A 70 10.76 8.64 -5.06
CA LEU A 70 9.70 9.61 -4.79
C LEU A 70 8.97 9.19 -3.52
N LYS A 71 9.11 9.94 -2.43
CA LYS A 71 8.33 9.73 -1.20
C LYS A 71 6.95 10.32 -1.38
N LEU A 72 5.92 9.48 -1.38
CA LEU A 72 4.53 9.85 -1.66
C LEU A 72 3.81 10.18 -0.35
N SER A 73 3.07 11.29 -0.34
CA SER A 73 2.25 11.72 0.79
C SER A 73 0.88 12.21 0.34
N TYR A 74 -0.18 11.84 1.06
CA TYR A 74 -1.55 12.31 0.83
C TYR A 74 -2.00 13.17 2.00
N GLN A 75 -2.35 14.42 1.72
CA GLN A 75 -2.76 15.40 2.74
C GLN A 75 -1.74 15.52 3.89
N GLY A 76 -0.45 15.45 3.55
CA GLY A 76 0.66 15.50 4.51
C GLY A 76 0.95 14.20 5.27
N LYS A 77 0.17 13.13 5.05
CA LYS A 77 0.41 11.80 5.65
C LYS A 77 1.20 10.92 4.67
N PRO A 78 2.21 10.16 5.12
CA PRO A 78 2.96 9.26 4.26
C PRO A 78 2.06 8.16 3.69
N VAL A 79 2.25 7.88 2.40
CA VAL A 79 1.51 6.85 1.65
C VAL A 79 2.40 5.67 1.27
N GLY A 80 3.60 5.97 0.81
CA GLY A 80 4.52 4.98 0.24
C GLY A 80 5.66 5.66 -0.50
N LYS A 81 6.35 4.90 -1.35
CA LYS A 81 7.43 5.43 -2.20
C LYS A 81 7.46 4.76 -3.57
N ALA A 82 7.88 5.51 -4.59
CA ALA A 82 8.16 4.98 -5.92
C ALA A 82 9.66 5.02 -6.17
N ARG A 83 10.27 3.91 -6.57
CA ARG A 83 11.67 3.86 -7.02
C ARG A 83 11.74 4.29 -8.47
N LEU A 84 12.78 5.05 -8.80
CA LEU A 84 13.07 5.47 -10.17
C LEU A 84 14.35 4.79 -10.66
N ASP A 85 14.32 4.35 -11.92
CA ASP A 85 15.52 3.97 -12.65
C ASP A 85 16.35 5.21 -13.06
N ASP A 86 17.50 4.97 -13.69
CA ASP A 86 18.41 6.02 -14.15
C ASP A 86 17.81 6.94 -15.22
N THR A 87 16.72 6.54 -15.86
CA THR A 87 16.00 7.33 -16.88
C THR A 87 14.84 8.14 -16.31
N GLY A 88 14.56 7.98 -15.00
CA GLY A 88 13.45 8.60 -14.28
C GLY A 88 12.11 7.88 -14.46
N VAL A 89 12.13 6.62 -14.90
CA VAL A 89 10.97 5.75 -15.04
C VAL A 89 10.71 5.03 -13.72
N ILE A 90 9.43 4.88 -13.36
CA ILE A 90 9.00 4.16 -12.15
C ILE A 90 9.16 2.66 -12.39
N ASP A 91 10.07 2.02 -11.66
CA ASP A 91 10.35 0.58 -11.76
C ASP A 91 9.87 -0.22 -10.53
N GLU A 92 9.53 0.47 -9.45
CA GLU A 92 8.90 -0.10 -8.26
C GLU A 92 7.99 0.92 -7.57
N LEU A 93 6.84 0.47 -7.09
CA LEU A 93 5.95 1.23 -6.21
C LEU A 93 5.68 0.43 -4.93
N ILE A 94 5.96 1.04 -3.80
CA ILE A 94 5.77 0.48 -2.46
C ILE A 94 4.70 1.30 -1.75
N ILE A 95 3.61 0.66 -1.35
CA ILE A 95 2.50 1.26 -0.60
C ILE A 95 2.48 0.70 0.81
N GLU A 96 2.52 1.57 1.82
CA GLU A 96 2.63 1.21 3.24
C GLU A 96 1.49 1.80 4.08
N SER A 97 0.61 2.60 3.47
CA SER A 97 -0.45 3.32 4.15
C SER A 97 -1.82 2.67 3.94
N PRO A 98 -2.65 2.56 4.99
CA PRO A 98 -4.03 2.08 4.87
C PRO A 98 -4.94 3.07 4.13
N LEU A 99 -4.44 4.26 3.80
CA LEU A 99 -5.14 5.27 2.99
C LEU A 99 -5.27 4.85 1.53
N VAL A 100 -4.53 3.85 1.07
CA VAL A 100 -4.58 3.34 -0.31
C VAL A 100 -5.30 1.98 -0.34
N ARG A 101 -6.18 1.83 -1.33
CA ARG A 101 -6.91 0.60 -1.62
C ARG A 101 -6.73 0.21 -3.07
N HIS A 102 -6.44 -1.06 -3.30
CA HIS A 102 -6.53 -1.67 -4.62
C HIS A 102 -7.99 -1.64 -5.10
N GLU A 103 -8.23 -1.49 -6.40
CA GLU A 103 -9.58 -1.45 -6.98
C GLU A 103 -10.40 -2.71 -6.67
N ALA A 104 -9.72 -3.84 -6.46
CA ALA A 104 -10.31 -5.11 -6.04
C ALA A 104 -10.71 -5.16 -4.54
N GLY A 105 -10.53 -4.07 -3.79
CA GLY A 105 -11.05 -3.86 -2.43
C GLY A 105 -10.07 -4.13 -1.28
N TYR A 106 -8.90 -4.69 -1.54
CA TYR A 106 -7.88 -4.93 -0.51
C TYR A 106 -6.89 -3.78 -0.39
N GLY A 107 -6.17 -3.68 0.75
CA GLY A 107 -5.17 -2.66 0.98
C GLY A 107 -4.32 -2.99 2.21
N VAL A 108 -3.39 -2.10 2.56
CA VAL A 108 -2.66 -2.22 3.82
C VAL A 108 -3.65 -2.25 4.99
N GLY A 109 -3.48 -3.23 5.89
CA GLY A 109 -4.35 -3.49 7.03
C GLY A 109 -5.54 -4.42 6.73
N THR A 110 -5.81 -4.78 5.48
CA THR A 110 -6.78 -5.85 5.15
C THR A 110 -6.24 -7.19 5.63
N GLU A 111 -7.11 -8.01 6.23
CA GLU A 111 -6.77 -9.38 6.63
C GLU A 111 -6.51 -10.24 5.39
N TRP A 112 -5.50 -11.11 5.44
CA TRP A 112 -5.13 -11.97 4.31
C TRP A 112 -6.32 -12.77 3.78
N ARG A 113 -7.11 -13.37 4.68
CA ARG A 113 -8.29 -14.15 4.32
C ARG A 113 -9.32 -13.35 3.51
N GLU A 114 -9.45 -12.06 3.78
CA GLU A 114 -10.33 -11.17 3.02
C GLU A 114 -9.69 -10.83 1.67
N ALA A 115 -8.42 -10.43 1.67
CA ALA A 115 -7.70 -10.09 0.45
C ALA A 115 -7.62 -11.26 -0.55
N ALA A 116 -7.37 -12.48 -0.07
CA ALA A 116 -7.24 -13.69 -0.88
C ALA A 116 -8.50 -14.04 -1.70
N ARG A 117 -9.67 -13.48 -1.34
CA ARG A 117 -10.91 -13.67 -2.12
C ARG A 117 -10.91 -12.88 -3.42
N SER A 118 -10.18 -11.76 -3.45
CA SER A 118 -10.09 -10.86 -4.60
C SER A 118 -8.70 -10.89 -5.23
N PHE A 119 -7.69 -11.41 -4.53
CA PHE A 119 -6.32 -11.52 -5.01
C PHE A 119 -6.15 -12.80 -5.83
N PRO A 120 -5.96 -12.72 -7.16
CA PRO A 120 -6.05 -13.87 -8.03
C PRO A 120 -4.82 -14.76 -7.91
N GLY A 121 -5.01 -16.07 -7.70
CA GLY A 121 -3.92 -17.06 -7.70
C GLY A 121 -2.82 -16.78 -6.69
N GLY A 122 -3.19 -16.30 -5.49
CA GLY A 122 -2.22 -15.91 -4.47
C GLY A 122 -1.47 -17.09 -3.88
N GLU A 123 -0.17 -17.18 -4.15
CA GLU A 123 0.75 -18.10 -3.47
C GLU A 123 1.52 -17.37 -2.37
N LEU A 124 1.48 -17.90 -1.15
CA LEU A 124 2.24 -17.39 -0.02
C LEU A 124 3.66 -17.96 -0.03
N ILE A 125 4.64 -17.08 0.05
CA ILE A 125 6.06 -17.39 -0.08
C ILE A 125 6.83 -16.69 1.03
N TYR A 126 7.74 -17.42 1.66
CA TYR A 126 8.80 -16.86 2.47
C TYR A 126 10.14 -16.97 1.75
N THR A 127 10.99 -15.96 1.90
CA THR A 127 12.40 -16.00 1.46
C THR A 127 13.33 -15.54 2.56
N TYR A 128 14.42 -16.28 2.79
CA TYR A 128 15.46 -15.86 3.73
C TYR A 128 16.31 -14.69 3.19
N VAL A 129 16.34 -14.48 1.87
CA VAL A 129 17.21 -13.48 1.22
C VAL A 129 16.86 -12.06 1.68
N SER A 130 15.56 -11.77 1.76
CA SER A 130 15.04 -10.48 2.23
C SER A 130 14.23 -10.60 3.54
N ASP A 131 14.34 -11.75 4.21
CA ASP A 131 13.57 -12.11 5.42
C ASP A 131 12.07 -11.75 5.33
N SER A 132 11.46 -12.07 4.19
CA SER A 132 10.14 -11.54 3.81
C SER A 132 9.13 -12.64 3.60
N LEU A 133 7.93 -12.46 4.16
CA LEU A 133 6.73 -13.25 3.90
C LEU A 133 5.76 -12.43 3.04
N PHE A 134 5.41 -12.93 1.86
CA PHE A 134 4.54 -12.23 0.93
C PHE A 134 3.66 -13.21 0.16
N ALA A 135 2.52 -12.73 -0.31
CA ALA A 135 1.76 -13.37 -1.35
C ALA A 135 2.15 -12.81 -2.71
N GLN A 136 2.30 -13.67 -3.71
CA GLN A 136 2.49 -13.31 -5.10
C GLN A 136 1.38 -13.92 -5.94
N SER A 137 0.92 -13.19 -6.96
CA SER A 137 -0.09 -13.70 -7.87
C SER A 137 0.55 -14.53 -8.99
N GLU A 138 -0.02 -15.70 -9.30
CA GLU A 138 0.33 -16.46 -10.50
C GLU A 138 -0.11 -15.78 -11.81
N TYR A 139 -1.04 -14.82 -11.73
CA TYR A 139 -1.67 -14.19 -12.90
C TYR A 139 -1.28 -12.72 -13.10
N LEU A 140 -0.85 -12.06 -12.03
CA LEU A 140 -0.44 -10.65 -12.03
C LEU A 140 1.05 -10.56 -11.73
N GLU A 141 1.84 -10.49 -12.80
CA GLU A 141 3.28 -10.29 -12.68
C GLU A 141 3.58 -8.96 -12.00
N GLY A 142 4.59 -8.96 -11.12
CA GLY A 142 5.05 -7.75 -10.47
C GLY A 142 4.24 -7.28 -9.27
N LEU A 143 3.18 -7.99 -8.85
CA LEU A 143 2.39 -7.62 -7.67
C LEU A 143 2.63 -8.57 -6.49
N GLN A 144 2.99 -7.99 -5.34
CA GLN A 144 3.19 -8.70 -4.08
C GLN A 144 2.44 -8.03 -2.92
N LEU A 145 1.81 -8.86 -2.08
CA LEU A 145 1.20 -8.44 -0.82
C LEU A 145 2.06 -8.95 0.33
N HIS A 146 2.79 -8.05 1.00
CA HIS A 146 3.71 -8.41 2.07
C HIS A 146 2.95 -8.50 3.40
N LEU A 147 3.21 -9.57 4.15
CA LEU A 147 2.68 -9.81 5.49
C LEU A 147 3.80 -9.70 6.52
N ASP A 148 3.44 -9.73 7.80
CA ASP A 148 4.42 -9.81 8.88
C ASP A 148 4.94 -11.25 9.00
N LYS A 149 6.26 -11.46 9.04
CA LYS A 149 6.84 -12.80 9.24
C LYS A 149 6.32 -13.44 10.54
N SER A 150 6.06 -12.64 11.57
CA SER A 150 5.53 -13.12 12.85
C SER A 150 4.09 -13.66 12.75
N ASP A 151 3.39 -13.48 11.63
CA ASP A 151 2.10 -14.10 11.38
C ASP A 151 2.19 -15.57 10.96
N TYR A 152 3.39 -16.07 10.67
CA TYR A 152 3.63 -17.50 10.48
C TYR A 152 3.51 -18.26 11.81
N GLN A 153 2.71 -19.32 11.81
CA GLN A 153 2.46 -20.21 12.96
C GLN A 153 2.70 -21.69 12.63
N GLY A 154 3.30 -21.99 11.48
CA GLY A 154 3.65 -23.35 11.11
C GLY A 154 4.82 -23.89 11.95
N LYS A 155 5.02 -25.21 11.85
CA LYS A 155 6.02 -25.93 12.66
C LYS A 155 7.40 -25.99 12.01
N LYS A 156 7.48 -25.74 10.71
CA LYS A 156 8.74 -25.82 9.97
C LYS A 156 9.50 -24.51 10.15
N PRO A 157 10.84 -24.55 10.26
CA PRO A 157 11.62 -23.33 10.21
C PRO A 157 11.39 -22.61 8.87
N LEU A 158 11.58 -21.29 8.90
CA LEU A 158 11.56 -20.43 7.72
C LEU A 158 13.00 -20.17 7.28
N ASP A 159 13.53 -21.05 6.44
CA ASP A 159 14.93 -21.06 6.00
C ASP A 159 15.12 -21.29 4.49
N GLY A 160 14.04 -21.54 3.73
CA GLY A 160 14.10 -21.72 2.29
C GLY A 160 14.29 -20.41 1.51
N GLU A 161 14.96 -20.51 0.35
CA GLU A 161 15.14 -19.39 -0.58
C GLU A 161 13.80 -18.89 -1.12
N PHE A 162 12.92 -19.82 -1.51
CA PHE A 162 11.51 -19.56 -1.85
C PHE A 162 10.66 -20.68 -1.27
N GLN A 163 10.31 -20.55 0.00
CA GLN A 163 9.53 -21.54 0.75
C GLN A 163 8.03 -21.23 0.60
N LYS A 164 7.30 -22.13 -0.05
CA LYS A 164 5.84 -22.06 -0.14
C LYS A 164 5.21 -22.29 1.23
N ILE A 165 4.32 -21.39 1.63
CA ILE A 165 3.65 -21.40 2.93
C ILE A 165 2.17 -21.76 2.72
N PRO A 166 1.66 -22.84 3.32
CA PRO A 166 0.22 -23.10 3.31
C PRO A 166 -0.54 -22.00 4.05
N GLU A 167 -1.69 -21.58 3.53
CA GLU A 167 -2.52 -20.55 4.19
C GLU A 167 -2.93 -20.96 5.63
N SER A 168 -3.11 -22.26 5.89
CA SER A 168 -3.39 -22.78 7.24
C SER A 168 -2.27 -22.54 8.25
N GLU A 169 -1.05 -22.25 7.79
CA GLU A 169 0.10 -21.89 8.62
C GLU A 169 0.22 -20.39 8.88
N LEU A 170 -0.75 -19.57 8.45
CA LEU A 170 -0.89 -18.17 8.85
C LEU A 170 -1.87 -18.00 10.00
N LYS A 171 -1.59 -17.04 10.88
CA LYS A 171 -2.58 -16.55 11.85
C LYS A 171 -3.84 -16.05 11.14
N PRO A 172 -5.05 -16.32 11.65
CA PRO A 172 -6.28 -15.80 11.08
C PRO A 172 -6.34 -14.27 11.01
N THR A 173 -5.60 -13.59 11.88
CA THR A 173 -5.53 -12.12 11.98
C THR A 173 -4.39 -11.52 11.15
N ALA A 174 -3.70 -12.31 10.33
CA ALA A 174 -2.60 -11.83 9.51
C ALA A 174 -3.08 -10.74 8.56
N LYS A 175 -2.34 -9.63 8.47
CA LYS A 175 -2.75 -8.45 7.69
C LYS A 175 -1.67 -8.06 6.69
N ILE A 176 -2.11 -7.51 5.57
CA ILE A 176 -1.21 -6.89 4.60
C ILE A 176 -0.50 -5.71 5.29
N LYS A 177 0.83 -5.73 5.30
CA LYS A 177 1.68 -4.66 5.84
C LYS A 177 2.13 -3.69 4.77
N LYS A 178 2.28 -4.18 3.55
CA LYS A 178 2.80 -3.43 2.41
C LYS A 178 2.33 -4.06 1.12
N ILE A 179 2.03 -3.24 0.12
CA ILE A 179 1.79 -3.68 -1.27
C ILE A 179 2.99 -3.22 -2.10
N ARG A 180 3.52 -4.12 -2.91
CA ARG A 180 4.66 -3.85 -3.80
C ARG A 180 4.24 -4.14 -5.23
N LEU A 181 4.41 -3.17 -6.10
CA LEU A 181 4.36 -3.30 -7.56
C LEU A 181 5.78 -3.15 -8.10
N TYR A 182 6.22 -3.99 -9.01
CA TYR A 182 7.54 -3.92 -9.63
C TYR A 182 7.51 -4.48 -11.05
N ARG A 183 8.55 -4.16 -11.83
CA ARG A 183 8.81 -4.73 -13.16
C ARG A 183 10.22 -5.29 -13.23
#